data_AF-A0A1H1KVI9-F1
#
_entry.id   AF-A0A1H1KVI9-F1
#
_cell.length_a   1.000
_cell.length_b   1.000
_cell.length_c   1.000
_cell.angle_alpha   90.00
_cell.angle_beta   90.00
_cell.angle_gamma   90.00
#
_symmetry.space_group_name_H-M   'P 1'
#
loop_
_entity.id
_entity.type
_entity.pdbx_description
1 polymer ?
#
loop_
_entity_poly.entity_id
_entity_poly.type
_entity_poly.pdbx_seq_one_letter_code
_entity_poly.pdbx_strand_id
1 'polypeptide(L)'
;MKTRLTSYLTNFSNISLTRPISDKVRVLEILGVVLTGAGKFIFMDYLNWRLPFVVVTILAWTGYVLYRYKKDHQVLKDWGFQRDNFREALKLMLPFSSISVIIFIIIGYLQGTLSASWHILPLLLTYPIWGTIQQFLTIGLVAGNLSTMKSITLKKTSVILITAILFSLVHYPSIWLLVGTFILALVYGFFYLKSKNLYVLGLLHGWLGALFYYTVVNQDPFADVFLNYLN
;
A
#
# COMPACT_ATOMS: atom_id res chain seq x y z
N MET A 1 27.05 36.72 -1.95
CA MET A 1 27.79 35.45 -1.76
C MET A 1 27.23 34.72 -0.54
N LYS A 2 26.39 33.69 -0.71
CA LYS A 2 26.03 32.81 0.42
C LYS A 2 27.31 32.12 0.88
N THR A 3 27.67 32.30 2.15
CA THR A 3 28.89 31.74 2.73
C THR A 3 28.87 30.22 2.57
N ARG A 4 30.02 29.59 2.24
CA ARG A 4 30.12 28.12 2.16
C ARG A 4 29.58 27.44 3.43
N LEU A 5 29.66 28.13 4.57
CA LEU A 5 29.09 27.71 5.85
C LEU A 5 27.55 27.61 5.82
N THR A 6 26.83 28.57 5.20
CA THR A 6 25.37 28.46 5.07
C THR A 6 24.98 27.35 4.10
N SER A 7 25.72 27.14 3.01
CA SER A 7 25.47 25.98 2.13
C SER A 7 25.75 24.66 2.85
N TYR A 8 26.80 24.59 3.66
CA TYR A 8 27.14 23.40 4.43
C TYR A 8 26.13 23.13 5.54
N LEU A 9 25.68 24.14 6.28
CA LEU A 9 24.65 24.00 7.32
C LEU A 9 23.28 23.65 6.73
N THR A 10 22.91 24.22 5.58
CA THR A 10 21.68 23.81 4.86
C THR A 10 21.82 22.39 4.33
N ASN A 11 23.00 22.01 3.82
CA ASN A 11 23.25 20.63 3.41
C ASN A 11 23.31 19.69 4.62
N PHE A 12 23.84 20.10 5.78
CA PHE A 12 23.92 19.28 6.99
C PHE A 12 22.54 19.16 7.65
N SER A 13 21.68 20.19 7.60
CA SER A 13 20.28 20.08 8.01
C SER A 13 19.45 19.24 7.04
N ASN A 14 19.87 19.14 5.77
CA ASN A 14 19.24 18.28 4.76
C ASN A 14 19.82 16.84 4.76
N ILE A 15 21.08 16.66 5.18
CA ILE A 15 21.82 15.37 5.23
C ILE A 15 21.63 14.70 6.59
N SER A 16 21.55 15.46 7.68
CA SER A 16 21.02 14.97 8.95
C SER A 16 19.51 14.94 8.83
N LEU A 17 18.93 13.73 8.74
CA LEU A 17 17.57 13.35 9.15
C LEU A 17 17.14 12.02 8.52
N THR A 18 18.01 11.27 7.82
CA THR A 18 17.83 9.81 7.79
C THR A 18 18.11 9.30 9.19
N ARG A 19 17.07 9.23 10.02
CA ARG A 19 17.20 8.77 11.39
C ARG A 19 17.82 7.38 11.40
N PRO A 20 18.73 7.09 12.35
CA PRO A 20 19.39 5.80 12.41
C PRO A 20 18.43 4.76 13.00
N ILE A 21 17.35 4.45 12.27
CA ILE A 21 16.71 3.15 12.39
C ILE A 21 17.79 2.15 11.97
N SER A 22 18.05 1.16 12.80
CA SER A 22 19.02 0.13 12.45
C SER A 22 18.47 -0.73 11.30
N ASP A 23 19.35 -1.22 10.43
CA ASP A 23 18.93 -2.14 9.38
C ASP A 23 18.29 -3.41 9.95
N LYS A 24 18.60 -3.77 11.21
CA LYS A 24 17.91 -4.85 11.93
C LYS A 24 16.41 -4.58 12.05
N VAL A 25 16.00 -3.37 12.45
CA VAL A 25 14.58 -3.01 12.56
C VAL A 25 13.91 -3.04 11.18
N ARG A 26 14.58 -2.48 10.16
CA ARG A 26 14.09 -2.49 8.78
C ARG A 26 13.82 -3.91 8.27
N VAL A 27 14.76 -4.83 8.51
CA VAL A 27 14.63 -6.24 8.14
C VAL A 27 13.48 -6.90 8.91
N LEU A 28 13.35 -6.65 10.22
CA LEU A 28 12.24 -7.18 11.02
C LEU A 28 10.87 -6.67 10.53
N GLU A 29 10.77 -5.40 10.13
CA GLU A 29 9.55 -4.86 9.53
C GLU A 29 9.21 -5.57 8.21
N ILE A 30 10.19 -5.74 7.32
CA ILE A 30 9.99 -6.46 6.05
C ILE A 30 9.57 -7.90 6.32
N LEU A 31 10.23 -8.60 7.26
CA LEU A 31 9.86 -9.96 7.66
C LEU A 31 8.44 -10.01 8.23
N GLY A 32 8.05 -9.04 9.07
CA GLY A 32 6.69 -8.93 9.58
C GLY A 32 5.65 -8.77 8.47
N VAL A 33 5.96 -7.97 7.44
CA VAL A 33 5.12 -7.83 6.25
C VAL A 33 5.01 -9.15 5.48
N VAL A 34 6.13 -9.83 5.23
CA VAL A 34 6.15 -11.13 4.54
C VAL A 34 5.35 -12.17 5.31
N LEU A 35 5.51 -12.23 6.64
CA LEU A 35 4.73 -13.14 7.50
C LEU A 35 3.24 -12.81 7.50
N THR A 36 2.88 -11.52 7.51
CA THR A 36 1.47 -11.09 7.36
C THR A 36 0.91 -11.54 6.01
N GLY A 37 1.66 -11.31 4.93
CA GLY A 37 1.28 -11.75 3.58
C GLY A 37 1.15 -13.26 3.46
N ALA A 38 2.06 -14.02 4.07
CA ALA A 38 1.98 -15.48 4.12
C ALA A 38 0.77 -15.96 4.95
N GLY A 39 0.47 -15.27 6.05
CA GLY A 39 -0.69 -15.55 6.90
C GLY A 39 -2.02 -15.49 6.14
N LYS A 40 -2.13 -14.67 5.09
CA LYS A 40 -3.31 -14.63 4.21
C LYS A 40 -3.66 -16.02 3.66
N PHE A 41 -2.69 -16.80 3.20
CA PHE A 41 -2.96 -18.13 2.62
C PHE A 41 -3.52 -19.11 3.66
N ILE A 42 -3.12 -18.97 4.92
CA ILE A 42 -3.62 -19.81 6.01
C ILE A 42 -4.99 -19.30 6.45
N PHE A 43 -5.07 -18.04 6.88
CA PHE A 43 -6.27 -17.53 7.53
C PHE A 43 -7.37 -17.19 6.54
N MET A 44 -7.07 -16.58 5.40
CA MET A 44 -8.10 -16.18 4.44
C MET A 44 -8.44 -17.30 3.46
N ASP A 45 -7.45 -18.00 2.90
CA ASP A 45 -7.71 -18.98 1.83
C ASP A 45 -8.04 -20.38 2.37
N TYR A 46 -7.28 -20.87 3.36
CA TYR A 46 -7.48 -22.22 3.90
C TYR A 46 -8.57 -22.25 4.99
N LEU A 47 -8.56 -21.32 5.93
CA LEU A 47 -9.52 -21.28 7.06
C LEU A 47 -10.77 -20.44 6.80
N ASN A 48 -10.80 -19.66 5.71
CA ASN A 48 -11.89 -18.73 5.39
C ASN A 48 -12.19 -17.67 6.48
N TRP A 49 -11.19 -17.28 7.28
CA TRP A 49 -11.26 -16.27 8.34
C TRP A 49 -10.91 -14.88 7.84
N ARG A 50 -11.55 -14.46 6.74
CA ARG A 50 -11.24 -13.21 6.05
C ARG A 50 -11.37 -11.99 6.95
N LEU A 51 -12.52 -11.81 7.59
CA LEU A 51 -12.79 -10.66 8.45
C LEU A 51 -11.88 -10.63 9.69
N PRO A 52 -11.74 -11.72 10.49
CA PRO A 52 -10.80 -11.75 11.61
C PRO A 52 -9.38 -11.40 11.21
N PHE A 53 -8.88 -11.97 10.10
CA PHE A 53 -7.54 -11.68 9.62
C PHE A 53 -7.34 -10.20 9.29
N VAL A 54 -8.28 -9.58 8.56
CA VAL A 54 -8.22 -8.15 8.21
C VAL A 54 -8.26 -7.28 9.45
N VAL A 55 -9.19 -7.55 10.39
CA VAL A 55 -9.33 -6.77 11.63
C VAL A 55 -8.07 -6.87 12.49
N VAL A 56 -7.57 -8.08 12.74
CA VAL A 56 -6.35 -8.30 13.52
C VAL A 56 -5.15 -7.63 12.86
N THR A 57 -5.03 -7.71 11.54
CA THR A 57 -3.95 -7.05 10.79
C THR A 57 -4.02 -5.53 10.94
N ILE A 58 -5.20 -4.92 10.77
CA ILE A 58 -5.40 -3.48 10.97
C ILE A 58 -4.99 -3.08 12.38
N LEU A 59 -5.48 -3.79 13.40
CA LEU A 59 -5.21 -3.48 14.81
C LEU A 59 -3.72 -3.64 15.16
N ALA A 60 -3.11 -4.75 14.75
CA ALA A 60 -1.70 -5.04 15.05
C ALA A 60 -0.77 -4.01 14.42
N TRP A 61 -0.96 -3.68 13.14
CA TRP A 61 -0.10 -2.72 12.45
C TRP A 61 -0.39 -1.28 12.86
N THR A 62 -1.63 -0.93 13.20
CA THR A 62 -1.93 0.36 13.83
C THR A 62 -1.26 0.47 15.19
N GLY A 63 -1.32 -0.57 16.02
CA GLY A 63 -0.61 -0.64 17.29
C GLY A 63 0.91 -0.48 17.13
N TYR A 64 1.48 -1.12 16.11
CA TYR A 64 2.89 -0.96 15.75
C TYR A 64 3.23 0.48 15.34
N VAL A 65 2.40 1.10 14.50
CA VAL A 65 2.56 2.50 14.08
C VAL A 65 2.52 3.42 15.30
N LEU A 66 1.57 3.25 16.22
CA LEU A 66 1.46 4.04 17.44
C LEU A 66 2.68 3.85 18.36
N TYR A 67 3.13 2.61 18.54
CA TYR A 67 4.34 2.31 19.30
C TYR A 67 5.57 3.01 18.71
N ARG A 68 5.73 2.97 17.39
CA ARG A 68 6.84 3.64 16.69
C ARG A 68 6.72 5.15 16.75
N TYR A 69 5.52 5.70 16.60
CA TYR A 69 5.27 7.13 16.70
C TYR A 69 5.58 7.67 18.09
N LYS A 70 5.22 6.94 19.15
CA LYS A 70 5.54 7.33 20.54
C LYS A 70 7.04 7.41 20.80
N LYS A 71 7.83 6.54 20.17
CA LYS A 71 9.30 6.59 20.22
C LYS A 71 9.87 7.66 19.33
N ASP A 72 9.17 7.94 18.23
CA ASP A 72 9.63 8.83 17.22
C ASP A 72 8.49 9.45 16.38
N HIS A 73 8.18 10.71 16.63
CA HIS A 73 7.10 11.41 15.95
C HIS A 73 7.30 11.63 14.43
N GLN A 74 8.54 11.69 13.91
CA GLN A 74 8.70 11.86 12.43
C GLN A 74 8.69 10.53 11.67
N VAL A 75 8.59 9.39 12.35
CA VAL A 75 8.50 8.08 11.67
C VAL A 75 7.31 8.03 10.70
N LEU A 76 6.22 8.71 11.02
CA LEU A 76 5.06 8.83 10.15
C LEU A 76 5.41 9.55 8.85
N LYS A 77 6.19 10.63 8.92
CA LYS A 77 6.67 11.36 7.75
C LYS A 77 7.62 10.50 6.91
N ASP A 78 8.48 9.72 7.56
CA ASP A 78 9.42 8.81 6.90
C ASP A 78 8.71 7.71 6.10
N TRP A 79 7.61 7.19 6.65
CA TRP A 79 6.72 6.25 5.97
C TRP A 79 5.76 6.93 4.98
N GLY A 80 5.66 8.26 4.96
CA GLY A 80 4.79 8.99 4.04
C GLY A 80 3.35 9.20 4.53
N PHE A 81 3.06 8.99 5.81
CA PHE A 81 1.82 9.44 6.45
C PHE A 81 1.86 10.97 6.68
N GLN A 82 1.88 11.73 5.60
CA GLN A 82 1.95 13.20 5.63
C GLN A 82 0.86 13.84 4.78
N ARG A 83 0.39 15.02 5.21
CA ARG A 83 -0.64 15.81 4.49
C ARG A 83 -0.03 16.94 3.64
N ASP A 84 1.23 17.30 3.89
CA ASP A 84 1.94 18.43 3.29
C ASP A 84 1.85 18.46 1.76
N ASN A 85 1.93 17.31 1.10
CA ASN A 85 1.90 17.18 -0.36
C ASN A 85 0.72 16.33 -0.87
N PHE A 86 -0.36 16.25 -0.09
CA PHE A 86 -1.51 15.40 -0.42
C PHE A 86 -2.13 15.79 -1.76
N ARG A 87 -2.33 17.08 -2.01
CA ARG A 87 -2.99 17.57 -3.23
C ARG A 87 -2.14 17.31 -4.47
N GLU A 88 -0.84 17.50 -4.34
CA GLU A 88 0.17 17.28 -5.38
C GLU A 88 0.26 15.79 -5.72
N ALA A 89 0.36 14.93 -4.71
CA ALA A 89 0.35 13.49 -4.89
C ALA A 89 -0.96 13.00 -5.52
N LEU A 90 -2.11 13.54 -5.07
CA LEU A 90 -3.41 13.19 -5.64
C LEU A 90 -3.50 13.59 -7.11
N LYS A 91 -3.16 14.84 -7.45
CA LYS A 91 -3.14 15.31 -8.86
C LYS A 91 -2.26 14.45 -9.75
N LEU A 92 -1.11 14.01 -9.24
CA LEU A 92 -0.17 13.17 -9.98
C LEU A 92 -0.72 11.75 -10.21
N MET A 93 -1.47 11.21 -9.25
CA MET A 93 -2.04 9.86 -9.30
C MET A 93 -3.41 9.78 -9.98
N LEU A 94 -4.12 10.91 -10.09
CA LEU A 94 -5.46 10.96 -10.70
C LEU A 94 -5.48 10.45 -12.15
N PRO A 95 -4.58 10.86 -13.07
CA PRO A 95 -4.59 10.35 -14.45
C PRO A 95 -4.49 8.83 -14.53
N PHE A 96 -3.56 8.24 -13.76
CA PHE A 96 -3.40 6.79 -13.69
C PHE A 96 -4.68 6.10 -13.16
N SER A 97 -5.28 6.67 -12.12
CA SER A 97 -6.49 6.11 -11.51
C SER A 97 -7.68 6.19 -12.46
N SER A 98 -7.88 7.32 -13.13
CA SER A 98 -8.95 7.50 -14.11
C SER A 98 -8.82 6.55 -15.29
N ILE A 99 -7.60 6.39 -15.83
CA ILE A 99 -7.32 5.43 -16.91
C ILE A 99 -7.61 4.01 -16.44
N SER A 100 -7.21 3.66 -15.20
CA SER A 100 -7.48 2.34 -14.63
C SER A 100 -8.98 2.06 -14.53
N VAL A 101 -9.79 3.02 -14.05
CA VAL A 101 -11.26 2.86 -13.98
C VAL A 101 -11.86 2.64 -15.38
N ILE A 102 -11.43 3.40 -16.39
CA ILE A 102 -11.89 3.20 -17.78
C ILE A 102 -11.53 1.79 -18.26
N ILE A 103 -10.30 1.35 -18.04
CA ILE A 103 -9.84 0.00 -18.41
C ILE A 103 -10.68 -1.07 -17.68
N PHE A 104 -10.96 -0.89 -16.40
CA PHE A 104 -11.75 -1.83 -15.61
C PHE A 104 -13.18 -1.98 -16.16
N ILE A 105 -13.81 -0.88 -16.56
CA ILE A 105 -15.14 -0.87 -17.16
C ILE A 105 -15.12 -1.55 -18.53
N ILE A 106 -14.13 -1.25 -19.38
CA ILE A 106 -14.00 -1.88 -20.71
C ILE A 106 -13.81 -3.39 -20.56
N ILE A 107 -12.85 -3.81 -19.73
CA ILE A 107 -12.56 -5.22 -19.46
C ILE A 107 -13.78 -5.92 -18.87
N GLY A 108 -14.50 -5.28 -17.94
CA GLY A 108 -15.69 -5.83 -17.34
C GLY A 108 -16.87 -5.93 -18.30
N TYR A 109 -17.06 -4.95 -19.18
CA TYR A 109 -18.08 -4.97 -20.22
C TYR A 109 -17.85 -6.11 -21.21
N LEU A 110 -16.61 -6.26 -21.70
CA LEU A 110 -16.22 -7.32 -22.63
C LEU A 110 -16.38 -8.73 -22.02
N GLN A 111 -16.22 -8.86 -20.71
CA GLN A 111 -16.40 -10.13 -19.99
C GLN A 111 -17.82 -10.36 -19.48
N GLY A 112 -18.71 -9.35 -19.51
CA GLY A 112 -20.04 -9.44 -18.90
C GLY A 112 -20.03 -9.49 -17.36
N THR A 113 -18.99 -8.97 -16.71
CA THR A 113 -18.76 -9.05 -15.26
C THR A 113 -19.07 -7.75 -14.50
N LEU A 114 -19.68 -6.77 -15.17
CA LEU A 114 -20.09 -5.52 -14.52
C LEU A 114 -21.23 -5.79 -13.53
N SER A 115 -20.95 -5.58 -12.24
CA SER A 115 -21.94 -5.72 -11.17
C SER A 115 -22.44 -4.36 -10.69
N ALA A 116 -23.76 -4.19 -10.64
CA ALA A 116 -24.44 -3.00 -10.14
C ALA A 116 -24.90 -3.14 -8.68
N SER A 117 -24.23 -3.99 -7.89
CA SER A 117 -24.59 -4.24 -6.49
C SER A 117 -24.40 -3.00 -5.62
N TRP A 118 -25.38 -2.70 -4.76
CA TRP A 118 -25.28 -1.61 -3.77
C TRP A 118 -24.19 -1.86 -2.73
N HIS A 119 -23.75 -3.11 -2.58
CA HIS A 119 -22.66 -3.52 -1.68
C HIS A 119 -21.33 -2.81 -1.96
N ILE A 120 -21.14 -2.26 -3.16
CA ILE A 120 -19.94 -1.46 -3.46
C ILE A 120 -19.87 -0.18 -2.61
N LEU A 121 -21.00 0.41 -2.23
CA LEU A 121 -21.05 1.67 -1.49
C LEU A 121 -20.37 1.60 -0.12
N PRO A 122 -20.69 0.64 0.78
CA PRO A 122 -19.95 0.49 2.03
C PRO A 122 -18.47 0.09 1.80
N LEU A 123 -18.14 -0.61 0.71
CA LEU A 123 -16.75 -0.90 0.36
C LEU A 123 -15.96 0.33 -0.07
N LEU A 124 -16.56 1.29 -0.77
CA LEU A 124 -15.89 2.55 -1.12
C LEU A 124 -15.49 3.37 0.11
N LEU A 125 -16.07 3.10 1.28
CA LEU A 125 -15.69 3.71 2.56
C LEU A 125 -14.70 2.86 3.35
N THR A 126 -14.95 1.55 3.47
CA THR A 126 -14.15 0.65 4.32
C THR A 126 -12.86 0.19 3.64
N TYR A 127 -12.88 0.00 2.32
CA TYR A 127 -11.75 -0.53 1.58
C TYR A 127 -10.56 0.44 1.47
N PRO A 128 -10.73 1.77 1.45
CA PRO A 128 -9.63 2.72 1.67
C PRO A 128 -8.86 2.51 2.97
N ILE A 129 -9.52 2.14 4.08
CA ILE A 129 -8.86 1.89 5.36
C ILE A 129 -7.94 0.67 5.24
N TRP A 130 -8.48 -0.43 4.71
CA TRP A 130 -7.70 -1.64 4.44
C TRP A 130 -6.59 -1.37 3.42
N GLY A 131 -6.90 -0.60 2.39
CA GLY A 131 -5.97 -0.19 1.36
C GLY A 131 -4.79 0.62 1.89
N THR A 132 -5.03 1.54 2.83
CA THR A 132 -3.94 2.25 3.53
C THR A 132 -3.04 1.29 4.29
N ILE A 133 -3.59 0.27 4.98
CA ILE A 133 -2.77 -0.75 5.64
C ILE A 133 -1.97 -1.55 4.60
N GLN A 134 -2.60 -2.06 3.55
CA GLN A 134 -1.91 -2.79 2.49
C GLN A 134 -0.76 -1.97 1.87
N GLN A 135 -1.01 -0.71 1.54
CA GLN A 135 0.01 0.19 0.97
C GLN A 135 1.09 0.56 2.00
N PHE A 136 0.73 0.69 3.28
CA PHE A 136 1.73 0.88 4.33
C PHE A 136 2.66 -0.32 4.44
N LEU A 137 2.13 -1.54 4.45
CA LEU A 137 2.95 -2.75 4.55
C LEU A 137 3.85 -2.91 3.34
N THR A 138 3.30 -2.83 2.13
CA THR A 138 4.09 -3.10 0.92
C THR A 138 4.92 -1.91 0.49
N ILE A 139 4.32 -0.76 0.26
CA ILE A 139 5.04 0.42 -0.22
C ILE A 139 5.78 1.12 0.91
N GLY A 140 5.12 1.34 2.04
CA GLY A 140 5.68 2.04 3.20
C GLY A 140 6.88 1.31 3.80
N LEU A 141 6.67 0.07 4.23
CA LEU A 141 7.68 -0.74 4.92
C LEU A 141 8.59 -1.46 3.93
N VAL A 142 8.10 -2.19 2.92
CA VAL A 142 9.01 -2.92 2.02
C VAL A 142 9.80 -1.96 1.12
N ALA A 143 9.14 -1.16 0.27
CA ALA A 143 9.88 -0.25 -0.61
C ALA A 143 10.64 0.84 0.16
N GLY A 144 10.03 1.42 1.20
CA GLY A 144 10.66 2.43 2.04
C GLY A 144 11.91 1.93 2.77
N ASN A 145 11.87 0.73 3.34
CA ASN A 145 13.04 0.18 4.03
C ASN A 145 14.11 -0.28 3.06
N LEU A 146 13.77 -1.03 2.00
CA LEU A 146 14.74 -1.50 1.01
C LEU A 146 15.48 -0.34 0.33
N SER A 147 14.81 0.79 0.10
CA SER A 147 15.43 1.98 -0.51
C SER A 147 16.34 2.77 0.44
N THR A 148 16.27 2.52 1.75
CA THR A 148 17.02 3.27 2.78
C THR A 148 17.96 2.41 3.63
N MET A 149 17.98 1.09 3.42
CA MET A 149 18.92 0.18 4.06
C MET A 149 20.38 0.54 3.70
N LYS A 150 21.27 0.43 4.68
CA LYS A 150 22.71 0.71 4.49
C LYS A 150 23.51 -0.57 4.23
N SER A 151 23.07 -1.69 4.79
CA SER A 151 23.71 -2.99 4.61
C SER A 151 23.56 -3.57 3.20
N ILE A 152 22.53 -3.15 2.46
CA ILE A 152 22.27 -3.58 1.09
C ILE A 152 21.85 -2.36 0.27
N THR A 153 22.64 -2.02 -0.74
CA THR A 153 22.34 -0.91 -1.65
C THR A 153 21.65 -1.43 -2.91
N LEU A 154 20.33 -1.25 -3.00
CA LEU A 154 19.55 -1.64 -4.16
C LEU A 154 19.29 -0.44 -5.09
N LYS A 155 19.25 -0.71 -6.40
CA LYS A 155 18.76 0.27 -7.38
C LYS A 155 17.26 0.51 -7.13
N LYS A 156 16.79 1.74 -7.33
CA LYS A 156 15.36 2.09 -7.18
C LYS A 156 14.44 1.15 -7.98
N THR A 157 14.84 0.81 -9.21
CA THR A 157 14.11 -0.15 -10.06
C THR A 157 13.98 -1.53 -9.41
N SER A 158 15.05 -2.04 -8.79
CA SER A 158 15.02 -3.33 -8.08
C SER A 158 14.08 -3.28 -6.88
N VAL A 159 14.10 -2.20 -6.10
CA VAL A 159 13.17 -2.00 -4.97
C VAL A 159 11.72 -2.02 -5.44
N ILE A 160 11.41 -1.31 -6.52
CA ILE A 160 10.06 -1.25 -7.11
C ILE A 160 9.64 -2.63 -7.60
N LEU A 161 10.49 -3.34 -8.36
CA LEU A 161 10.18 -4.66 -8.88
C LEU A 161 9.95 -5.69 -7.77
N ILE A 162 10.83 -5.74 -6.77
CA ILE A 162 10.69 -6.66 -5.62
C ILE A 162 9.38 -6.38 -4.88
N THR A 163 9.08 -5.11 -4.62
CA THR A 163 7.84 -4.72 -3.93
C THR A 163 6.61 -5.10 -4.75
N ALA A 164 6.63 -4.89 -6.06
CA ALA A 164 5.53 -5.24 -6.94
C ALA A 164 5.29 -6.76 -7.02
N ILE A 165 6.37 -7.56 -7.08
CA ILE A 165 6.28 -9.02 -7.04
C ILE A 165 5.70 -9.49 -5.70
N LEU A 166 6.19 -8.97 -4.58
CA LEU A 166 5.67 -9.35 -3.26
C LEU A 166 4.20 -8.98 -3.11
N PHE A 167 3.80 -7.79 -3.57
CA PHE A 167 2.42 -7.35 -3.48
C PHE A 167 1.50 -8.14 -4.42
N SER A 168 1.96 -8.51 -5.61
CA SER A 168 1.14 -9.34 -6.49
C SER A 168 0.95 -10.74 -5.93
N LEU A 169 2.01 -11.40 -5.49
CA LEU A 169 1.98 -12.80 -5.06
C LEU A 169 0.97 -13.08 -3.94
N VAL A 170 0.75 -12.15 -3.00
CA VAL A 170 -0.26 -12.34 -1.95
C VAL A 170 -1.70 -12.40 -2.47
N HIS A 171 -1.93 -12.02 -3.72
CA HIS A 171 -3.23 -12.09 -4.38
C HIS A 171 -3.44 -13.37 -5.21
N TYR A 172 -2.46 -14.28 -5.24
CA TYR A 172 -2.68 -15.64 -5.73
C TYR A 172 -3.86 -16.30 -4.95
N PRO A 173 -4.73 -17.10 -5.61
CA PRO A 173 -4.66 -17.59 -6.99
C PRO A 173 -5.34 -16.70 -8.06
N SER A 174 -5.88 -15.54 -7.71
CA SER A 174 -6.59 -14.70 -8.68
C SER A 174 -5.62 -14.05 -9.68
N ILE A 175 -5.61 -14.53 -10.93
CA ILE A 175 -4.75 -14.02 -11.99
C ILE A 175 -5.03 -12.54 -12.27
N TRP A 176 -6.30 -12.13 -12.27
CA TRP A 176 -6.67 -10.72 -12.45
C TRP A 176 -6.10 -9.83 -11.34
N LEU A 177 -6.20 -10.25 -10.08
CA LEU A 177 -5.62 -9.49 -8.98
C LEU A 177 -4.09 -9.51 -9.02
N LEU A 178 -3.46 -10.64 -9.36
CA LEU A 178 -2.00 -10.74 -9.53
C LEU A 178 -1.49 -9.70 -10.54
N VAL A 179 -2.08 -9.66 -11.73
CA VAL A 179 -1.68 -8.72 -12.80
C VAL A 179 -1.99 -7.28 -12.40
N GLY A 180 -3.21 -7.01 -11.93
CA GLY A 180 -3.64 -5.65 -11.56
C GLY A 180 -2.79 -5.05 -10.45
N THR A 181 -2.54 -5.82 -9.39
CA THR A 181 -1.75 -5.35 -8.24
C THR A 181 -0.26 -5.26 -8.54
N PHE A 182 0.27 -6.10 -9.43
CA PHE A 182 1.64 -5.96 -9.94
C PHE A 182 1.81 -4.61 -10.64
N ILE A 183 0.96 -4.30 -11.62
CA ILE A 183 1.02 -3.03 -12.36
C ILE A 183 0.83 -1.84 -11.41
N LEU A 184 -0.14 -1.94 -10.50
CA LEU A 184 -0.42 -0.91 -9.50
C LEU A 184 0.83 -0.63 -8.63
N ALA A 185 1.49 -1.67 -8.12
CA ALA A 185 2.66 -1.52 -7.27
C ALA A 185 3.89 -1.00 -8.01
N LEU A 186 4.05 -1.28 -9.32
CA LEU A 186 5.10 -0.64 -10.13
C LEU A 186 4.92 0.89 -10.13
N VAL A 187 3.70 1.34 -10.41
CA VAL A 187 3.36 2.78 -10.48
C VAL A 187 3.46 3.41 -9.09
N TYR A 188 2.90 2.77 -8.08
CA TYR A 188 2.87 3.27 -6.71
C TYR A 188 4.27 3.33 -6.11
N GLY A 189 5.09 2.29 -6.31
CA GLY A 189 6.48 2.27 -5.86
C GLY A 189 7.29 3.41 -6.49
N PHE A 190 7.12 3.64 -7.80
CA PHE A 190 7.78 4.75 -8.48
C PHE A 190 7.41 6.12 -7.89
N PHE A 191 6.12 6.38 -7.68
CA PHE A 191 5.67 7.65 -7.13
C PHE A 191 6.02 7.81 -5.65
N TYR A 192 5.87 6.75 -4.87
CA TYR A 192 6.20 6.74 -3.45
C TYR A 192 7.66 7.11 -3.19
N LEU A 193 8.60 6.54 -3.94
CA LEU A 193 10.02 6.85 -3.81
C LEU A 193 10.39 8.29 -4.21
N LYS A 194 9.45 9.06 -4.78
CA LYS A 194 9.60 10.48 -5.10
C LYS A 194 8.93 11.41 -4.10
N SER A 195 7.67 11.14 -3.74
CA SER A 195 6.84 12.08 -2.98
C SER A 195 6.41 11.57 -1.61
N LYS A 196 6.47 10.27 -1.33
CA LYS A 196 6.05 9.63 -0.07
C LYS A 196 4.70 10.16 0.47
N ASN A 197 3.59 9.74 -0.14
CA ASN A 197 2.26 10.05 0.39
C ASN A 197 1.38 8.80 0.46
N LEU A 198 1.39 8.10 1.60
CA LEU A 198 0.63 6.87 1.80
C LEU A 198 -0.88 7.11 1.88
N TYR A 199 -1.33 8.29 2.30
CA TYR A 199 -2.77 8.57 2.36
C TYR A 199 -3.40 8.56 0.97
N VAL A 200 -2.75 9.21 -0.01
CA VAL A 200 -3.21 9.20 -1.40
C VAL A 200 -3.17 7.78 -1.99
N LEU A 201 -2.06 7.05 -1.77
CA LEU A 201 -1.92 5.69 -2.29
C LEU A 201 -2.97 4.75 -1.68
N GLY A 202 -3.17 4.80 -0.36
CA GLY A 202 -4.17 3.97 0.32
C GLY A 202 -5.60 4.27 -0.12
N LEU A 203 -5.95 5.55 -0.25
CA LEU A 203 -7.27 5.99 -0.71
C LEU A 203 -7.56 5.48 -2.13
N LEU A 204 -6.65 5.76 -3.06
CA LEU A 204 -6.82 5.37 -4.47
C LEU A 204 -6.77 3.85 -4.64
N HIS A 205 -5.92 3.14 -3.89
CA HIS A 205 -5.91 1.68 -3.88
C HIS A 205 -7.24 1.11 -3.40
N GLY A 206 -7.80 1.65 -2.32
CA GLY A 206 -9.11 1.22 -1.83
C GLY A 206 -10.22 1.41 -2.87
N TRP A 207 -10.29 2.57 -3.51
CA TRP A 207 -11.30 2.79 -4.56
C TRP A 207 -11.06 1.94 -5.81
N LEU A 208 -9.83 1.88 -6.32
CA LEU A 208 -9.50 1.05 -7.48
C LEU A 208 -9.75 -0.42 -7.18
N GLY A 209 -9.38 -0.89 -5.99
CA GLY A 209 -9.61 -2.27 -5.58
C GLY A 209 -11.09 -2.61 -5.48
N ALA A 210 -11.91 -1.73 -4.88
CA ALA A 210 -13.36 -1.93 -4.82
C ALA A 210 -13.96 -2.03 -6.23
N LEU A 211 -13.65 -1.05 -7.10
CA LEU A 211 -14.13 -1.07 -8.49
C LEU A 211 -13.66 -2.33 -9.22
N PHE A 212 -12.39 -2.70 -9.09
CA PHE A 212 -11.82 -3.86 -9.76
C PHE A 212 -12.54 -5.17 -9.41
N TYR A 213 -12.95 -5.34 -8.15
CA TYR A 213 -13.73 -6.52 -7.75
C TYR A 213 -15.09 -6.59 -8.44
N TYR A 214 -15.84 -5.49 -8.46
CA TYR A 214 -17.19 -5.44 -9.04
C TYR A 214 -17.21 -5.31 -10.56
N THR A 215 -16.07 -5.03 -11.22
CA THR A 215 -16.03 -4.91 -12.68
C THR A 215 -15.22 -6.00 -13.35
N VAL A 216 -14.03 -6.34 -12.84
CA VAL A 216 -13.09 -7.27 -13.52
C VAL A 216 -13.09 -8.65 -12.88
N VAL A 217 -13.01 -8.73 -11.55
CA VAL A 217 -12.85 -10.02 -10.85
C VAL A 217 -14.19 -10.78 -10.74
N ASN A 218 -15.31 -10.09 -10.86
CA ASN A 218 -16.66 -10.63 -10.67
C ASN A 218 -16.86 -11.27 -9.28
N GLN A 219 -16.41 -10.57 -8.24
CA GLN A 219 -16.55 -11.00 -6.85
C GLN A 219 -17.16 -9.86 -6.03
N ASP A 220 -17.87 -10.22 -4.97
CA ASP A 220 -18.50 -9.28 -4.04
C ASP A 220 -17.82 -9.40 -2.66
N PRO A 221 -16.73 -8.64 -2.41
CA PRO A 221 -15.99 -8.76 -1.16
C PRO A 221 -16.81 -8.35 0.05
N PHE A 222 -17.84 -7.53 -0.12
CA PHE A 222 -18.69 -7.12 0.98
C PHE A 222 -19.53 -8.30 1.46
N ALA A 223 -20.15 -9.02 0.52
CA ALA A 223 -20.88 -10.24 0.82
C ALA A 223 -19.95 -11.29 1.47
N ASP A 224 -18.78 -11.52 0.87
CA ASP A 224 -17.79 -12.50 1.35
C ASP A 224 -17.24 -12.19 2.75
N VAL A 225 -17.14 -10.91 3.11
CA VAL A 225 -16.54 -10.48 4.39
C VAL A 225 -17.59 -10.32 5.48
N PHE A 226 -18.73 -9.71 5.17
CA PHE A 226 -19.68 -9.25 6.18
C PHE A 226 -20.95 -10.08 6.23
N LEU A 227 -21.52 -10.44 5.07
CA LEU A 227 -22.80 -11.17 5.04
C LEU A 227 -22.66 -12.63 5.50
N ASN A 228 -21.47 -13.22 5.34
CA ASN A 228 -21.15 -14.56 5.86
C ASN A 228 -21.31 -14.70 7.40
N TYR A 229 -21.35 -13.59 8.14
CA TYR A 229 -21.55 -13.59 9.60
C TYR A 229 -22.98 -13.23 10.03
N LEU A 230 -23.85 -12.89 9.07
CA LEU A 230 -25.24 -12.48 9.32
C LEU A 230 -26.25 -13.58 8.99
N ASN A 231 -25.78 -14.72 8.48
CA ASN A 231 -26.54 -15.95 8.25
C ASN A 231 -26.19 -16.99 9.33
#